data_AF-A0AAE0LWZ5-F1
#
_entry.id   AF-A0AAE0LWZ5-F1
#
_cell.length_a   1.000
_cell.length_b   1.000
_cell.length_c   1.000
_cell.angle_alpha   90.00
_cell.angle_beta   90.00
_cell.angle_gamma   90.00
#
_symmetry.space_group_name_H-M   'P 1'
#
loop_
_entity.id
_entity.type
_entity.pdbx_description
1 polymer ?
#
loop_
_entity_poly.entity_id
_entity_poly.type
_entity_poly.pdbx_seq_one_letter_code
_entity_poly.pdbx_strand_id
1 'polypeptide(L)'
;MVATSALLGVAACLVPALLAAPADVDARGGGISIVEACHQQFGSTWAAAHSGEGKYDWYCVNSSNGNTGGVNLNDYCARTYGGGSVAVNGGGLWDWRCT
;
A
#
# COMPACT_ATOMS: atom_id res chain seq x y z
N MET A 1 -34.06 53.18 39.41
CA MET A 1 -32.85 52.34 39.46
C MET A 1 -33.27 50.90 39.63
N VAL A 2 -33.16 50.08 38.58
CA VAL A 2 -32.99 48.63 38.69
C VAL A 2 -32.13 48.23 37.49
N ALA A 3 -30.96 47.68 37.77
CA ALA A 3 -30.02 47.19 36.77
C ALA A 3 -30.51 45.84 36.24
N THR A 4 -30.59 45.69 34.91
CA THR A 4 -30.88 44.41 34.26
C THR A 4 -29.55 43.71 33.91
N SER A 5 -29.24 42.65 34.65
CA SER A 5 -28.11 41.77 34.40
C SER A 5 -28.57 40.41 33.86
N ALA A 6 -27.81 39.89 32.89
CA ALA A 6 -27.74 38.51 32.39
C ALA A 6 -28.99 37.98 31.64
N LEU A 7 -28.87 37.23 30.53
CA LEU A 7 -28.12 35.98 30.39
C LEU A 7 -27.63 35.74 28.96
N LEU A 8 -26.39 35.24 28.91
CA LEU A 8 -25.69 34.66 27.77
C LEU A 8 -26.34 33.35 27.32
N GLY A 9 -26.33 33.08 26.02
CA GLY A 9 -26.76 31.80 25.46
C GLY A 9 -26.33 31.61 24.02
N VAL A 10 -25.04 31.75 23.72
CA VAL A 10 -24.49 31.34 22.42
C VAL A 10 -24.19 29.85 22.50
N ALA A 11 -25.07 29.04 21.91
CA ALA A 11 -24.83 27.62 21.69
C ALA A 11 -23.67 27.46 20.69
N ALA A 12 -22.46 27.28 21.21
CA ALA A 12 -21.31 26.89 20.41
C ALA A 12 -21.48 25.42 19.99
N CYS A 13 -21.87 25.20 18.74
CA CYS A 13 -21.77 23.89 18.09
C CYS A 13 -20.30 23.45 18.09
N LEU A 14 -19.92 22.63 19.07
CA LEU A 14 -18.67 21.89 19.03
C LEU A 14 -18.86 20.75 18.05
N VAL A 15 -18.51 20.99 16.78
CA VAL A 15 -18.21 19.91 15.84
C VAL A 15 -16.77 19.53 16.12
N PRO A 16 -16.48 18.36 16.73
CA PRO A 16 -15.11 17.90 16.76
C PRO A 16 -14.73 17.60 15.30
N ALA A 17 -13.88 18.44 14.73
CA ALA A 17 -13.17 18.13 13.52
C ALA A 17 -12.39 16.84 13.79
N LEU A 18 -12.91 15.70 13.30
CA LEU A 18 -12.08 14.53 13.11
C LEU A 18 -10.99 14.96 12.14
N LEU A 19 -9.81 15.27 12.68
CA LEU A 19 -8.59 15.25 11.89
C LEU A 19 -8.42 13.80 11.45
N ALA A 20 -8.93 13.47 10.27
CA ALA A 20 -8.36 12.39 9.50
C ALA A 20 -6.92 12.82 9.22
N ALA A 21 -5.97 12.30 10.00
CA ALA A 21 -4.58 12.35 9.59
C ALA A 21 -4.52 11.81 8.16
N PRO A 22 -3.85 12.49 7.22
CA PRO A 22 -3.56 11.85 5.95
C PRO A 22 -2.82 10.56 6.31
N ALA A 23 -3.34 9.41 5.87
CA ALA A 23 -2.55 8.19 5.91
C ALA A 23 -1.24 8.56 5.23
N ASP A 24 -0.13 8.47 5.98
CA ASP A 24 1.19 8.79 5.50
C ASP A 24 1.49 7.77 4.38
N VAL A 25 1.04 8.07 3.18
CA VAL A 25 1.60 7.50 1.96
C VAL A 25 3.02 8.01 1.98
N ASP A 26 3.91 7.18 2.53
CA ASP A 26 5.34 7.36 2.49
C ASP A 26 5.67 7.83 1.06
N ALA A 27 6.25 9.04 0.95
CA ALA A 27 6.52 9.67 -0.34
C ALA A 27 7.62 8.94 -1.14
N ARG A 28 8.10 7.79 -0.65
CA ARG A 28 8.90 6.82 -1.39
C ARG A 28 7.88 5.80 -1.89
N GLY A 29 7.71 5.70 -3.21
CA GLY A 29 6.57 5.02 -3.82
C GLY A 29 6.18 3.67 -3.19
N GLY A 30 4.90 3.33 -3.30
CA GLY A 30 4.28 2.36 -2.41
C GLY A 30 4.99 1.00 -2.41
N GLY A 31 5.11 0.43 -1.21
CA GLY A 31 5.71 -0.89 -1.00
C GLY A 31 5.06 -1.94 -1.90
N ILE A 32 5.86 -2.90 -2.37
CA ILE A 32 5.39 -3.94 -3.29
C ILE A 32 4.92 -5.15 -2.49
N SER A 33 3.64 -5.51 -2.65
CA SER A 33 3.14 -6.81 -2.22
C SER A 33 3.38 -7.84 -3.32
N ILE A 34 4.28 -8.81 -3.08
CA ILE A 34 4.60 -9.85 -4.06
C ILE A 34 3.39 -10.75 -4.32
N VAL A 35 2.55 -10.98 -3.31
CA VAL A 35 1.29 -11.74 -3.45
C VAL A 35 0.36 -11.03 -4.44
N GLU A 36 0.19 -9.71 -4.29
CA GLU A 36 -0.63 -8.93 -5.23
C GLU A 36 0.00 -8.89 -6.63
N ALA A 37 1.33 -8.83 -6.73
CA ALA A 37 2.02 -8.93 -8.02
C ALA A 37 1.76 -10.27 -8.72
N CYS A 38 1.77 -11.38 -7.97
CA CYS A 38 1.43 -12.70 -8.50
C CYS A 38 -0.05 -12.79 -8.93
N HIS A 39 -0.97 -12.28 -8.12
CA HIS A 39 -2.38 -12.23 -8.46
C HIS A 39 -2.64 -11.40 -9.72
N GLN A 40 -1.98 -10.25 -9.85
CA GLN A 40 -2.14 -9.37 -10.99
C GLN A 40 -1.62 -10.00 -12.29
N GLN A 41 -0.54 -10.79 -12.22
CA GLN A 41 0.10 -11.38 -13.40
C GLN A 41 -0.51 -12.72 -13.82
N PHE A 42 -0.96 -13.53 -12.85
CA PHE A 42 -1.35 -14.91 -13.11
C PHE A 42 -2.76 -15.29 -12.60
N GLY A 43 -3.40 -14.42 -11.83
CA GLY A 43 -4.72 -14.63 -11.23
C GLY A 43 -4.69 -15.09 -9.77
N SER A 44 -5.85 -15.13 -9.14
CA SER A 44 -6.03 -15.33 -7.68
C SER A 44 -5.61 -16.70 -7.14
N THR A 45 -5.32 -17.67 -8.00
CA THR A 45 -4.87 -19.01 -7.57
C THR A 45 -3.35 -19.08 -7.34
N TRP A 46 -2.63 -17.99 -7.62
CA TRP A 46 -1.19 -17.91 -7.51
C TRP A 46 -0.73 -17.17 -6.26
N ALA A 47 0.12 -17.81 -5.47
CA ALA A 47 0.72 -17.23 -4.27
C ALA A 47 2.18 -16.82 -4.52
N ALA A 48 2.71 -15.96 -3.65
CA ALA A 48 4.14 -15.65 -3.62
C ALA A 48 4.91 -16.71 -2.82
N ALA A 49 6.10 -17.07 -3.31
CA ALA A 49 7.04 -17.94 -2.63
C ALA A 49 8.48 -17.46 -2.92
N HIS A 50 9.44 -17.89 -2.10
CA HIS A 50 10.85 -17.55 -2.29
C HIS A 50 11.75 -18.77 -2.06
N SER A 51 12.83 -18.86 -2.83
CA SER A 51 13.80 -19.98 -2.77
C SER A 51 14.98 -19.73 -1.82
N GLY A 52 15.09 -18.52 -1.28
CA GLY A 52 16.18 -18.07 -0.41
C GLY A 52 15.91 -16.69 0.18
N GLU A 53 16.97 -15.99 0.60
CA GLU A 53 16.91 -14.64 1.20
C GLU A 53 17.40 -13.52 0.27
N GLY A 54 17.79 -13.87 -0.96
CA GLY A 54 18.22 -12.93 -1.98
C GLY A 54 17.06 -12.13 -2.55
N LYS A 55 17.31 -10.87 -2.92
CA LYS A 55 16.29 -9.96 -3.48
C LYS A 55 15.54 -10.50 -4.71
N TYR A 56 16.15 -11.42 -5.46
CA TYR A 56 15.58 -12.01 -6.68
C TYR A 56 15.03 -13.43 -6.48
N ASP A 57 14.95 -13.91 -5.24
CA ASP A 57 14.52 -15.28 -4.96
C ASP A 57 12.99 -15.45 -5.00
N TRP A 58 12.24 -14.36 -5.26
CA TRP A 58 10.79 -14.37 -5.40
C TRP A 58 10.31 -15.05 -6.68
N TYR A 59 9.27 -15.86 -6.54
CA TYR A 59 8.51 -16.43 -7.63
C TYR A 59 7.04 -16.61 -7.24
N CYS A 60 6.19 -16.82 -8.25
CA CYS A 60 4.79 -17.15 -8.06
C CYS A 60 4.60 -18.67 -8.18
N VAL A 61 3.74 -19.23 -7.34
CA VAL A 61 3.35 -20.65 -7.36
C VAL A 61 1.84 -20.80 -7.43
N ASN A 62 1.35 -21.60 -8.36
CA ASN A 62 -0.06 -21.91 -8.50
C ASN A 62 -0.46 -22.96 -7.46
N SER A 63 -1.35 -22.59 -6.55
CA SER A 63 -1.83 -23.47 -5.47
C SER A 63 -2.61 -24.70 -5.94
N SER A 64 -3.16 -24.67 -7.16
CA SER A 64 -4.02 -25.73 -7.69
C SER A 64 -3.25 -26.84 -8.40
N ASN A 65 -2.08 -26.54 -8.98
CA ASN A 65 -1.31 -27.51 -9.77
C ASN A 65 0.20 -27.50 -9.50
N GLY A 66 0.70 -26.61 -8.64
CA GLY A 66 2.11 -26.52 -8.27
C GLY A 66 3.01 -25.86 -9.33
N ASN A 67 2.45 -25.36 -10.43
CA ASN A 67 3.24 -24.66 -11.45
C ASN A 67 3.88 -23.40 -10.86
N THR A 68 5.09 -23.07 -11.34
CA THR A 68 5.82 -21.87 -10.91
C THR A 68 6.03 -20.90 -12.07
N GLY A 69 6.19 -19.63 -11.75
CA GLY A 69 6.46 -18.56 -12.70
C GLY A 69 7.26 -17.43 -12.05
N GLY A 70 8.12 -16.77 -12.83
CA GLY A 70 8.81 -15.57 -12.35
C GLY A 70 7.83 -14.42 -12.13
N VAL A 71 8.12 -13.56 -11.15
CA VAL A 71 7.31 -12.35 -10.88
C VAL A 71 7.98 -11.11 -11.48
N ASN A 72 7.25 -10.35 -12.30
CA ASN A 72 7.74 -9.10 -12.86
C ASN A 72 7.28 -7.90 -12.01
N LEU A 73 8.15 -7.41 -11.13
CA LEU A 73 7.81 -6.30 -10.24
C LEU A 73 7.75 -4.94 -10.96
N ASN A 74 8.46 -4.77 -12.07
CA ASN A 74 8.36 -3.55 -12.89
C ASN A 74 6.98 -3.44 -13.55
N ASP A 75 6.49 -4.55 -14.11
CA ASP A 75 5.15 -4.62 -14.70
C ASP A 75 4.06 -4.38 -13.64
N TYR A 76 4.26 -4.92 -12.42
CA TYR A 76 3.39 -4.60 -11.28
C TYR A 76 3.35 -3.10 -10.96
N CYS A 77 4.52 -2.45 -10.86
CA CYS A 77 4.59 -1.00 -10.59
C CYS A 77 3.95 -0.19 -11.73
N ALA A 78 4.24 -0.53 -12.99
CA ALA A 78 3.70 0.15 -14.15
C ALA A 78 2.17 0.08 -14.21
N ARG A 79 1.57 -1.06 -13.81
CA ARG A 79 0.11 -1.22 -13.74
C ARG A 79 -0.51 -0.56 -12.52
N THR A 80 0.18 -0.55 -11.38
CA THR A 80 -0.34 -0.04 -10.11
C THR A 80 -0.23 1.48 -10.02
N TYR A 81 0.88 2.06 -10.47
CA TYR A 81 1.20 3.48 -10.31
C TYR A 81 1.34 4.24 -11.65
N GLY A 82 1.28 3.54 -12.79
CA GLY A 82 1.36 4.12 -14.14
C GLY A 82 2.68 3.83 -14.86
N GLY A 83 2.68 3.93 -16.19
CA GLY A 83 3.72 3.38 -17.08
C GLY A 83 5.15 3.91 -16.92
N GLY A 84 5.39 4.92 -16.09
CA GLY A 84 6.72 5.38 -15.70
C GLY A 84 7.27 4.74 -14.43
N SER A 85 6.44 4.01 -13.68
CA SER A 85 6.82 3.47 -12.39
C SER A 85 7.56 2.15 -12.51
N VAL A 86 8.67 2.03 -11.76
CA VAL A 86 9.55 0.85 -11.79
C VAL A 86 9.81 0.33 -10.38
N ALA A 87 10.14 -0.95 -10.27
CA ALA A 87 10.50 -1.56 -9.01
C ALA A 87 11.96 -1.27 -8.68
N VAL A 88 12.21 -0.85 -7.45
CA VAL A 88 13.54 -0.68 -6.86
C VAL A 88 13.66 -1.52 -5.60
N ASN A 89 14.86 -2.03 -5.34
CA ASN A 89 15.16 -2.83 -4.16
C ASN A 89 16.23 -2.14 -3.29
N GLY A 90 15.97 -2.00 -1.99
CA GLY A 90 16.91 -1.36 -1.06
C GLY A 90 17.94 -2.31 -0.42
N GLY A 91 17.93 -3.61 -0.75
CA GLY A 91 19.03 -4.53 -0.42
C GLY A 91 18.63 -5.92 0.06
N GLY A 92 17.35 -6.16 0.35
CA GLY A 92 16.86 -7.43 0.89
C GLY A 92 15.63 -7.98 0.18
N LEU A 93 15.31 -9.25 0.47
CA LEU A 93 14.12 -9.95 -0.06
C LEU A 93 12.83 -9.13 0.09
N TRP A 94 12.69 -8.38 1.20
CA TRP A 94 11.47 -7.65 1.54
C TRP A 94 11.51 -6.15 1.24
N ASP A 95 12.64 -5.64 0.75
CA ASP A 95 12.89 -4.20 0.58
C ASP A 95 12.58 -3.74 -0.85
N TRP A 96 11.42 -4.15 -1.35
CA TRP A 96 10.93 -3.81 -2.70
C TRP A 96 9.88 -2.71 -2.63
N ARG A 97 10.03 -1.71 -3.49
CA ARG A 97 9.08 -0.60 -3.62
C ARG A 97 8.98 -0.11 -5.04
N CYS A 98 7.86 0.51 -5.39
CA CYS A 98 7.73 1.21 -6.65
C CYS A 98 8.33 2.63 -6.53
N THR A 99 8.85 3.19 -7.62
CA THR A 99 9.30 4.59 -7.72
C THR A 99 8.73 5.27 -8.95
#